data_AF-A0A959BZ86-F1
#
_entry.id   AF-A0A959BZ86-F1
#
_cell.length_a   1.000
_cell.length_b   1.000
_cell.length_c   1.000
_cell.angle_alpha   90.00
_cell.angle_beta   90.00
_cell.angle_gamma   90.00
#
_symmetry.space_group_name_H-M   'P 1'
#
loop_
_entity.id
_entity.type
_entity.pdbx_description
1 polymer ?
#
loop_
_entity_poly.entity_id
_entity_poly.type
_entity_poly.pdbx_seq_one_letter_code
_entity_poly.pdbx_strand_id
1 'polypeptide(L)'
;MSRALVLVFLFPLLFAACFERAPGPPPPGSDEVLEVEDSIRGEILLRISFARMEINRQTEMMRRRAYNADAKTARRLNRRIAEAEAAYLELEHKSALLASDSLPSNWLELKQQTDILLESTARLLQTPL
;
A
#
# COMPACT_ATOMS: atom_id res chain seq x y z
N MET A 1 -2.21 45.86 52.91
CA MET A 1 -2.15 44.52 53.51
C MET A 1 -2.48 43.48 52.42
N SER A 2 -1.82 43.50 51.26
CA SER A 2 -0.43 43.12 50.96
C SER A 2 -0.14 41.62 51.15
N ARG A 3 -0.62 40.84 50.17
CA ARG A 3 0.15 39.82 49.43
C ARG A 3 0.91 38.79 50.29
N ALA A 4 0.21 37.83 50.89
CA ALA A 4 0.89 36.71 51.57
C ALA A 4 0.29 35.32 51.35
N LEU A 5 -0.74 35.15 50.52
CA LEU A 5 -1.52 33.89 50.52
C LEU A 5 -1.76 33.25 49.15
N VAL A 6 -0.95 33.59 48.13
CA VAL A 6 -1.07 32.96 46.79
C VAL A 6 0.17 32.12 46.44
N LEU A 7 1.24 32.19 47.24
CA LEU A 7 2.55 31.62 46.88
C LEU A 7 2.82 30.18 47.36
N VAL A 8 1.91 29.54 48.10
CA VAL A 8 2.15 28.20 48.66
C VAL A 8 1.57 27.06 47.80
N PHE A 9 0.55 27.34 46.98
CA PHE A 9 -0.13 26.30 46.20
C PHE A 9 0.33 26.17 44.72
N LEU A 10 1.17 27.08 44.24
CA LEU A 10 1.67 27.06 42.86
C LEU A 10 3.04 26.38 42.69
N PHE A 11 3.73 26.07 43.79
CA PHE A 11 5.07 25.49 43.75
C PHE A 11 5.13 23.99 43.40
N PRO A 12 4.17 23.10 43.78
CA PRO A 12 4.27 21.68 43.42
C PRO A 12 3.82 21.40 41.98
N LEU A 13 3.03 22.29 41.36
CA LEU A 13 2.56 22.15 39.98
C LEU A 13 3.64 22.51 38.93
N LEU A 14 4.60 23.37 39.29
CA LEU A 14 5.74 23.69 38.43
C LEU A 14 6.84 22.62 38.48
N PHE A 15 6.94 21.86 39.57
CA PHE A 15 7.90 20.75 39.66
C PHE A 15 7.47 19.51 38.86
N ALA A 16 6.16 19.30 38.65
CA ALA A 16 5.65 18.18 37.84
C ALA A 16 5.88 18.36 36.32
N ALA A 17 6.14 19.58 35.85
CA ALA A 17 6.42 19.86 34.44
C ALA A 17 7.90 19.64 34.05
N CYS A 18 8.78 19.42 35.04
CA CYS A 18 10.22 19.20 34.84
C CYS A 18 10.64 17.73 34.93
N PHE A 19 9.71 16.78 35.08
CA PHE A 19 10.03 15.38 34.84
C PHE A 19 10.22 15.19 33.34
N GLU A 20 11.48 15.33 32.93
CA GLU A 20 12.01 14.97 31.63
C GLU A 20 11.28 13.73 31.11
N ARG A 21 10.49 13.93 30.05
CA ARG A 21 10.01 12.84 29.22
C ARG A 21 11.25 12.01 28.90
N ALA A 22 11.31 10.79 29.46
CA ALA A 22 12.45 9.89 29.27
C ALA A 22 12.88 9.98 27.80
N PRO A 23 14.19 10.17 27.51
CA PRO A 23 14.64 10.30 26.14
C PRO A 23 14.05 9.13 25.36
N GLY A 24 13.30 9.45 24.32
CA GLY A 24 12.73 8.43 23.46
C GLY A 24 13.85 7.50 22.98
N PRO A 25 13.54 6.26 22.57
CA PRO A 25 14.53 5.42 21.94
C PRO A 25 15.23 6.23 20.82
N PRO A 26 16.55 6.05 20.63
CA PRO A 26 17.25 6.72 19.56
C PRO A 26 16.54 6.44 18.22
N PRO A 27 16.56 7.38 17.27
CA PRO A 27 16.00 7.14 15.96
C PRO A 27 16.63 5.87 15.36
N PRO A 28 15.87 5.08 14.60
CA PRO A 28 16.37 3.85 14.01
C PRO A 28 17.59 4.11 13.14
N GLY A 29 18.50 3.13 13.11
CA GLY A 29 19.67 3.16 12.24
C GLY A 29 19.26 3.08 10.75
N SER A 30 20.15 3.51 9.86
CA SER A 30 19.92 3.38 8.40
C SER A 30 19.64 1.94 7.99
N ASP A 31 20.34 0.99 8.62
CA ASP A 31 20.29 -0.42 8.27
C ASP A 31 18.94 -1.04 8.69
N GLU A 32 18.42 -0.65 9.86
CA GLU A 32 17.09 -1.06 10.33
C GLU A 32 15.98 -0.53 9.41
N VAL A 33 16.12 0.69 8.90
CA VAL A 33 15.16 1.27 7.95
C VAL A 33 15.19 0.52 6.63
N LEU A 34 16.38 0.22 6.10
CA LEU A 34 16.54 -0.52 4.84
C LEU A 34 15.99 -1.94 4.93
N GLU A 35 16.21 -2.64 6.03
CA GLU A 35 15.65 -3.99 6.25
C GLU A 35 14.11 -3.98 6.24
N VAL A 36 13.50 -2.98 6.86
CA VAL A 36 12.03 -2.83 6.86
C VAL A 36 11.53 -2.54 5.45
N GLU A 37 12.18 -1.64 4.72
CA GLU A 37 11.80 -1.32 3.34
C GLU A 37 11.94 -2.52 2.41
N ASP A 38 12.98 -3.33 2.57
CA ASP A 38 13.16 -4.57 1.82
C ASP A 38 12.12 -5.64 2.15
N SER A 39 11.73 -5.75 3.42
CA SER A 39 10.62 -6.61 3.84
C SER A 39 9.31 -6.18 3.19
N ILE A 40 9.01 -4.87 3.20
CA ILE A 40 7.82 -4.30 2.55
C ILE A 40 7.85 -4.57 1.03
N ARG A 41 9.01 -4.41 0.39
CA ARG A 41 9.21 -4.73 -1.02
C ARG A 41 8.89 -6.19 -1.33
N GLY A 42 9.37 -7.12 -0.51
CA GLY A 42 9.05 -8.54 -0.62
C GLY A 42 7.54 -8.80 -0.55
N GLU A 43 6.84 -8.18 0.40
CA GLU A 43 5.39 -8.30 0.52
C GLU A 43 4.64 -7.77 -0.71
N ILE A 44 5.05 -6.61 -1.22
CA ILE A 44 4.45 -6.01 -2.42
C ILE A 44 4.63 -6.92 -3.64
N LEU A 45 5.82 -7.48 -3.84
CA LEU A 45 6.09 -8.43 -4.92
C LEU A 45 5.18 -9.67 -4.85
N LEU A 46 4.95 -10.20 -3.64
CA LEU A 46 4.00 -11.30 -3.43
C LEU A 46 2.57 -10.88 -3.80
N ARG A 47 2.12 -9.71 -3.35
CA ARG A 47 0.78 -9.18 -3.67
C ARG A 47 0.59 -8.98 -5.18
N ILE A 48 1.62 -8.50 -5.89
CA ILE A 48 1.60 -8.41 -7.36
C ILE A 48 1.45 -9.79 -8.00
N SER A 49 2.22 -10.78 -7.54
CA SER A 49 2.13 -12.16 -8.06
C SER A 49 0.72 -12.74 -7.90
N PHE A 50 0.12 -12.59 -6.72
CA PHE A 50 -1.26 -13.02 -6.48
C PHE A 50 -2.27 -12.28 -7.37
N ALA A 51 -2.14 -10.97 -7.52
CA ALA A 51 -3.03 -10.18 -8.37
C ALA A 51 -2.96 -10.62 -9.84
N ARG A 52 -1.75 -10.84 -10.37
CA ARG A 52 -1.54 -11.35 -11.74
C ARG A 52 -2.18 -12.73 -11.95
N MET A 53 -2.02 -13.63 -11.00
CA MET A 53 -2.66 -14.96 -11.05
C MET A 53 -4.19 -14.85 -11.07
N GLU A 54 -4.76 -13.99 -10.22
CA GLU A 54 -6.21 -13.81 -10.15
C GLU A 54 -6.77 -13.13 -11.42
N ILE A 55 -6.06 -12.15 -11.99
CA ILE A 55 -6.40 -11.59 -13.30
C ILE A 55 -6.48 -12.70 -14.36
N ASN A 56 -5.45 -13.55 -14.46
CA ASN A 56 -5.43 -14.65 -15.42
C ASN A 56 -6.62 -15.60 -15.23
N ARG A 57 -6.95 -15.94 -13.98
CA ARG A 57 -8.11 -16.78 -13.66
C ARG A 57 -9.42 -16.13 -14.09
N GLN A 58 -9.61 -14.84 -13.78
CA GLN A 58 -10.86 -14.12 -14.07
C GLN A 58 -11.04 -13.88 -15.56
N THR A 59 -9.98 -13.47 -16.27
CA THR A 59 -10.03 -13.26 -17.72
C THR A 59 -10.38 -14.56 -18.45
N GLU A 60 -9.80 -15.69 -18.06
CA GLU A 60 -10.16 -17.01 -18.62
C GLU A 60 -11.64 -17.35 -18.40
N MET A 61 -12.17 -17.13 -17.19
CA MET A 61 -13.60 -17.31 -16.92
C MET A 61 -14.48 -16.38 -17.77
N MET A 62 -14.09 -15.12 -17.93
CA MET A 62 -14.80 -14.14 -18.75
C MET A 62 -14.79 -14.54 -20.23
N ARG A 63 -13.67 -15.02 -20.76
CA ARG A 63 -13.55 -15.49 -22.16
C ARG A 63 -14.50 -16.65 -22.43
N ARG A 64 -14.54 -17.65 -21.53
CA ARG A 64 -15.47 -18.78 -21.64
C ARG A 64 -16.93 -18.35 -21.61
N ARG A 65 -17.27 -17.38 -20.75
CA ARG A 65 -18.62 -16.81 -20.70
C ARG A 65 -18.96 -16.04 -21.97
N ALA A 66 -18.02 -15.27 -22.50
CA ALA A 66 -18.21 -14.47 -23.71
C ALA A 66 -18.51 -15.33 -24.95
N TYR A 67 -17.92 -16.53 -25.04
CA TYR A 67 -18.14 -17.46 -26.14
C TYR A 67 -19.61 -17.91 -26.29
N ASN A 68 -20.31 -18.07 -25.17
CA ASN A 68 -21.71 -18.54 -25.15
C ASN A 68 -22.73 -17.41 -24.92
N ALA A 69 -22.27 -16.15 -24.84
CA ALA A 69 -23.12 -15.02 -24.51
C ALA A 69 -23.70 -14.35 -25.76
N ASP A 70 -24.78 -13.57 -25.57
CA ASP A 70 -25.25 -12.67 -26.61
C ASP A 70 -24.19 -11.60 -26.97
N ALA A 71 -24.33 -10.96 -28.13
CA ALA A 71 -23.35 -10.00 -28.63
C ALA A 71 -23.12 -8.79 -27.70
N LYS A 72 -24.13 -8.35 -26.94
CA LYS A 72 -24.01 -7.22 -26.02
C LYS A 72 -23.21 -7.63 -24.78
N THR A 73 -23.51 -8.79 -24.23
CA THR A 73 -22.84 -9.37 -23.07
C THR A 73 -21.39 -9.75 -23.41
N ALA A 74 -21.15 -10.37 -24.56
CA ALA A 74 -19.81 -10.70 -25.04
C ALA A 74 -18.94 -9.44 -25.21
N ARG A 75 -19.49 -8.35 -25.76
CA ARG A 75 -18.76 -7.06 -25.85
C ARG A 75 -18.42 -6.48 -24.49
N ARG A 76 -19.35 -6.56 -23.51
CA ARG A 76 -19.09 -6.11 -22.13
C ARG A 76 -17.96 -6.91 -21.49
N LEU A 77 -18.00 -8.23 -21.63
CA LEU A 77 -16.96 -9.13 -21.10
C LEU A 77 -15.61 -8.87 -21.75
N ASN A 78 -15.54 -8.71 -23.07
CA ASN A 78 -14.31 -8.42 -23.79
C ASN A 78 -13.68 -7.09 -23.38
N ARG A 79 -14.49 -6.07 -23.08
CA ARG A 79 -13.98 -4.80 -22.53
C ARG A 79 -13.33 -5.00 -21.16
N ARG A 80 -14.00 -5.73 -20.27
CA ARG A 80 -13.45 -6.03 -18.92
C ARG A 80 -12.19 -6.88 -18.99
N ILE A 81 -12.11 -7.81 -19.95
CA ILE A 81 -10.90 -8.59 -20.21
C ILE A 81 -9.75 -7.65 -20.60
N ALA A 82 -9.97 -6.72 -21.53
CA ALA A 82 -8.95 -5.77 -21.96
C ALA A 82 -8.49 -4.85 -20.80
N GLU A 83 -9.40 -4.38 -19.95
CA GLU A 83 -9.07 -3.61 -18.75
C GLU A 83 -8.21 -4.42 -17.77
N ALA A 84 -8.54 -5.69 -17.54
CA ALA A 84 -7.79 -6.57 -16.66
C ALA A 84 -6.40 -6.92 -17.23
N GLU A 85 -6.29 -7.14 -18.54
CA GLU A 85 -5.02 -7.35 -19.23
C GLU A 85 -4.11 -6.13 -19.17
N ALA A 86 -4.66 -4.92 -19.28
CA ALA A 86 -3.89 -3.69 -19.09
C ALA A 86 -3.32 -3.59 -17.67
N ALA A 87 -4.15 -3.87 -16.65
CA ALA A 87 -3.69 -3.92 -15.27
C ALA A 87 -2.61 -4.98 -15.03
N TYR A 88 -2.71 -6.14 -15.69
CA TYR A 88 -1.68 -7.19 -15.64
C TYR A 88 -0.33 -6.68 -16.13
N LEU A 89 -0.30 -6.03 -17.29
CA LEU A 89 0.93 -5.50 -17.89
C LEU A 89 1.55 -4.40 -17.02
N GLU A 90 0.72 -3.54 -16.43
CA GLU A 90 1.21 -2.50 -15.53
C GLU A 90 1.80 -3.09 -14.24
N LEU A 91 1.16 -4.11 -13.66
CA LEU A 91 1.68 -4.85 -12.51
C LEU A 91 2.99 -5.58 -12.83
N GLU A 92 3.09 -6.18 -14.02
CA GLU A 92 4.33 -6.79 -14.51
C GLU A 92 5.46 -5.78 -14.60
N HIS A 93 5.22 -4.61 -15.20
CA HIS A 93 6.19 -3.53 -15.27
C HIS A 93 6.63 -3.05 -13.87
N LYS A 94 5.68 -2.82 -12.96
CA LYS A 94 6.00 -2.42 -11.58
C LYS A 94 6.80 -3.50 -10.84
N SER A 95 6.49 -4.77 -11.04
CA SER A 95 7.27 -5.87 -10.44
C SER A 95 8.71 -5.89 -10.94
N ALA A 96 8.96 -5.60 -12.22
CA ALA A 96 10.31 -5.52 -12.77
C ALA A 96 11.11 -4.36 -12.14
N LEU A 97 10.47 -3.21 -11.92
CA LEU A 97 11.09 -2.08 -11.24
C LEU A 97 11.41 -2.37 -9.76
N LEU A 98 10.57 -3.18 -9.11
CA LEU A 98 10.73 -3.56 -7.70
C LEU A 98 11.74 -4.70 -7.49
N ALA A 99 12.04 -5.50 -8.52
CA ALA A 99 12.92 -6.66 -8.44
C ALA A 99 14.42 -6.33 -8.49
N SER A 100 14.82 -5.06 -8.55
CA SER A 100 16.23 -4.64 -8.53
C SER A 100 16.91 -5.00 -7.21
N ASP A 101 18.23 -5.21 -7.21
CA ASP A 101 18.97 -5.58 -5.99
C ASP A 101 18.89 -4.51 -4.88
N SER A 102 18.76 -3.25 -5.26
CA SER A 102 18.58 -2.12 -4.34
C SER A 102 17.21 -1.47 -4.46
N LEU A 103 16.75 -0.81 -3.39
CA LEU A 103 15.57 0.04 -3.44
C LEU A 103 15.80 1.21 -4.41
N PRO A 104 14.83 1.51 -5.29
CA PRO A 104 14.96 2.62 -6.22
C PRO A 104 14.89 3.95 -5.48
N SER A 105 15.53 5.00 -6.01
CA SER A 105 15.55 6.33 -5.37
C SER A 105 14.15 6.95 -5.20
N ASN A 106 13.18 6.51 -5.99
CA ASN A 106 11.76 6.89 -5.90
C ASN A 106 10.91 5.82 -5.21
N TRP A 107 11.49 5.01 -4.32
CA TRP A 107 10.85 3.90 -3.62
C TRP A 107 9.45 4.22 -3.07
N LEU A 108 9.31 5.32 -2.32
CA LEU A 108 8.04 5.71 -1.71
C LEU A 108 6.93 5.96 -2.73
N GLU A 109 7.28 6.64 -3.83
CA GLU A 109 6.34 6.91 -4.92
C GLU A 109 5.96 5.61 -5.63
N LEU A 110 6.94 4.76 -5.96
CA LEU A 110 6.71 3.47 -6.61
C LEU A 110 5.82 2.57 -5.74
N LYS A 111 6.08 2.52 -4.43
CA LYS A 111 5.25 1.81 -3.46
C LYS A 111 3.82 2.32 -3.49
N GLN A 112 3.61 3.63 -3.35
CA GLN A 112 2.29 4.24 -3.31
C GLN A 112 1.50 3.97 -4.60
N GLN A 113 2.12 4.15 -5.76
CA GLN A 113 1.49 3.87 -7.05
C GLN A 113 1.14 2.38 -7.20
N THR A 114 1.99 1.48 -6.70
CA THR A 114 1.74 0.03 -6.73
C THR A 114 0.57 -0.34 -5.83
N ASP A 115 0.50 0.23 -4.63
CA ASP A 115 -0.62 -0.01 -3.70
C ASP A 115 -1.96 0.44 -4.32
N ILE A 116 -1.99 1.62 -4.96
CA ILE A 116 -3.17 2.13 -5.67
C ILE A 116 -3.58 1.19 -6.81
N LEU A 117 -2.62 0.71 -7.60
CA LEU A 117 -2.89 -0.22 -8.70
C LEU A 117 -3.42 -1.57 -8.22
N LEU A 118 -2.86 -2.11 -7.13
CA LEU A 118 -3.34 -3.35 -6.53
C LEU A 118 -4.78 -3.21 -6.02
N GLU A 119 -5.10 -2.07 -5.39
CA GLU A 119 -6.46 -1.79 -4.93
C GLU A 119 -7.45 -1.62 -6.09
N SER A 120 -7.09 -0.86 -7.13
CA SER A 120 -7.95 -0.68 -8.30
C SER A 120 -8.17 -1.99 -9.06
N THR A 121 -7.13 -2.83 -9.17
CA THR A 121 -7.21 -4.17 -9.72
C THR A 121 -8.17 -5.05 -8.91
N ALA A 122 -8.05 -5.05 -7.58
CA ALA A 122 -8.95 -5.83 -6.73
C ALA A 122 -10.42 -5.43 -6.94
N ARG A 123 -10.72 -4.13 -7.05
CA ARG A 123 -12.07 -3.62 -7.32
C ARG A 123 -12.58 -4.04 -8.71
N LEU A 124 -11.73 -3.97 -9.74
CA LEU A 124 -12.06 -4.40 -11.10
C LEU A 124 -12.51 -5.87 -11.14
N LEU A 125 -11.81 -6.73 -10.39
CA LEU A 125 -12.07 -8.18 -10.35
C LEU A 125 -13.30 -8.54 -9.48
N GLN A 126 -13.63 -7.74 -8.47
CA GLN A 126 -14.81 -7.95 -7.61
C GLN A 126 -16.14 -7.48 -8.23
N THR A 127 -16.09 -6.70 -9.31
CA THR A 127 -17.31 -6.15 -9.93
C THR A 127 -18.16 -7.28 -10.54
N PRO A 128 -19.46 -7.40 -10.20
CA PRO A 128 -20.31 -8.48 -10.72
C PRO A 128 -20.42 -8.46 -12.25
N LEU A 129 -20.54 -9.63 -12.85
CA LEU A 129 -20.48 -9.86 -14.31
C LEU A 129 -21.81 -9.63 -15.03
#